data_AF-A0A350ISN3-F1
#
_entry.id   AF-A0A350ISN3-F1
#
_cell.length_a   1.000
_cell.length_b   1.000
_cell.length_c   1.000
_cell.angle_alpha   90.00
_cell.angle_beta   90.00
_cell.angle_gamma   90.00
#
_symmetry.space_group_name_H-M   'P 1'
#
loop_
_entity.id
_entity.type
_entity.pdbx_description
1 polymer ?
#
loop_
_entity_poly.entity_id
_entity_poly.type
_entity_poly.pdbx_seq_one_letter_code
_entity_poly.pdbx_strand_id
1 'polypeptide(L)'
;MAPLTEDPWLNAQRQFDAAADLLELDQGVRAILRVPQRQLTVNFPVKMDDGSVQMFEGYRVQHNLNRGPAKGGIRYHPQVTLSEVKALAMWMTWKCAVAGIPFGGAKGGVIVDPKRLSLGELERLTRRYASEIAVLIGPERDIPAPDVNTTAQVMAWIMDT
;
A
#
# COMPACT_ATOMS: atom_id res chain seq x y z
N MET A 1 9.85 -21.65 21.08
CA MET A 1 9.12 -21.30 19.85
C MET A 1 8.98 -19.79 19.82
N ALA A 2 9.42 -19.11 18.76
CA ALA A 2 9.03 -17.72 18.55
C ALA A 2 7.49 -17.65 18.48
N PRO A 3 6.83 -16.60 19.01
CA PRO A 3 5.39 -16.46 18.85
C PRO A 3 5.10 -16.49 17.35
N LEU A 4 4.10 -17.26 16.93
CA LEU A 4 3.57 -17.17 15.57
C LEU A 4 3.08 -15.73 15.40
N THR A 5 3.86 -14.90 14.71
CA THR A 5 3.45 -13.54 14.37
C THR A 5 2.20 -13.67 13.52
N GLU A 6 1.09 -13.23 14.09
CA GLU A 6 -0.21 -13.33 13.46
C GLU A 6 -0.23 -12.56 12.14
N ASP A 7 -0.70 -13.21 11.07
CA ASP A 7 -0.78 -12.59 9.74
C ASP A 7 -1.64 -11.32 9.81
N PRO A 8 -1.07 -10.14 9.49
CA PRO A 8 -1.80 -8.88 9.56
C PRO A 8 -3.11 -8.88 8.77
N TRP A 9 -3.17 -9.60 7.64
CA TRP A 9 -4.38 -9.67 6.83
C TRP A 9 -5.49 -10.45 7.52
N LEU A 10 -5.17 -11.59 8.12
CA LEU A 10 -6.14 -12.39 8.87
C LEU A 10 -6.66 -11.61 10.09
N ASN A 11 -5.77 -10.87 10.76
CA ASN A 11 -6.19 -10.01 11.86
C ASN A 11 -7.15 -8.89 11.40
N ALA A 12 -6.83 -8.19 10.31
CA ALA A 12 -7.70 -7.17 9.74
C ALA A 12 -9.09 -7.73 9.35
N GLN A 13 -9.12 -8.92 8.75
CA GLN A 13 -10.39 -9.59 8.42
C GLN A 13 -11.20 -9.95 9.66
N ARG A 14 -10.61 -10.49 10.73
CA ARG A 14 -11.36 -10.79 11.96
C ARG A 14 -11.90 -9.54 12.65
N GLN A 15 -11.14 -8.44 12.64
CA GLN A 15 -11.62 -7.16 13.16
C GLN A 15 -12.81 -6.65 12.36
N PHE A 16 -12.76 -6.77 11.02
CA PHE A 16 -13.88 -6.46 10.16
C PHE A 16 -15.08 -7.37 10.44
N ASP A 17 -14.87 -8.70 10.52
CA ASP A 17 -15.94 -9.68 10.75
C ASP A 17 -16.67 -9.38 12.07
N ALA A 18 -15.94 -9.09 13.15
CA ALA A 18 -16.53 -8.71 14.43
C ALA A 18 -17.37 -7.42 14.34
N ALA A 19 -16.90 -6.40 13.61
CA ALA A 19 -17.68 -5.18 13.40
C ALA A 19 -18.92 -5.42 12.51
N ALA A 20 -18.79 -6.27 11.49
CA ALA A 20 -19.88 -6.64 10.61
C ALA A 20 -20.98 -7.42 11.34
N ASP A 21 -20.61 -8.25 12.32
CA ASP A 21 -21.53 -8.95 13.23
C ASP A 21 -22.31 -7.99 14.11
N LEU A 22 -21.63 -7.03 14.73
CA LEU A 22 -22.29 -6.01 15.55
C LEU A 22 -23.27 -5.13 14.75
N LEU A 23 -23.00 -4.91 13.46
CA LEU A 23 -23.82 -4.11 12.57
C LEU A 23 -24.87 -4.93 11.80
N GLU A 24 -24.91 -6.25 11.98
CA GLU A 24 -25.78 -7.17 11.25
C GLU A 24 -25.74 -6.95 9.72
N LEU A 25 -24.54 -6.69 9.18
CA LEU A 25 -24.38 -6.38 7.76
C LEU A 25 -24.88 -7.53 6.87
N ASP A 26 -25.56 -7.16 5.78
CA ASP A 26 -25.94 -8.10 4.71
C ASP A 26 -24.72 -8.89 4.20
N GLN A 27 -24.93 -10.16 3.88
CA GLN A 27 -23.84 -11.08 3.48
C GLN A 27 -23.15 -10.64 2.18
N GLY A 28 -23.87 -10.03 1.24
CA GLY A 28 -23.29 -9.49 0.02
C GLY A 28 -22.38 -8.30 0.32
N VAL A 29 -22.84 -7.38 1.18
CA VAL A 29 -22.02 -6.24 1.64
C VAL A 29 -20.77 -6.72 2.38
N ARG A 30 -20.91 -7.72 3.26
CA ARG A 30 -19.78 -8.35 3.96
C ARG A 30 -18.76 -8.91 2.98
N ALA A 31 -19.19 -9.69 2.01
CA ALA A 31 -18.31 -10.31 1.03
C ALA A 31 -17.50 -9.27 0.23
N ILE A 32 -18.14 -8.17 -0.16
CA ILE A 32 -17.49 -7.06 -0.89
C ILE A 32 -16.45 -6.35 -0.02
N LEU A 33 -16.79 -6.04 1.24
CA LEU A 33 -15.94 -5.25 2.14
C LEU A 33 -14.81 -6.05 2.80
N ARG A 34 -14.87 -7.38 2.76
CA ARG A 34 -13.89 -8.28 3.40
C ARG A 34 -12.61 -8.48 2.58
N VAL A 35 -12.60 -8.09 1.31
CA VAL A 35 -11.46 -8.27 0.38
C VAL A 35 -11.13 -6.98 -0.36
N PRO A 36 -9.86 -6.75 -0.75
CA PRO A 36 -9.50 -5.58 -1.52
C PRO A 36 -10.04 -5.65 -2.95
N GLN A 37 -10.56 -4.53 -3.46
CA GLN A 37 -11.07 -4.40 -4.82
C GLN A 37 -10.00 -4.62 -5.90
N ARG A 38 -8.75 -4.17 -5.67
CA ARG A 38 -7.62 -4.38 -6.59
C ARG A 38 -6.31 -4.58 -5.83
N GLN A 39 -5.46 -5.45 -6.37
CA GLN A 39 -4.10 -5.71 -5.89
C GLN A 39 -3.17 -5.71 -7.10
N LEU A 40 -2.15 -4.86 -7.09
CA LEU A 40 -1.13 -4.80 -8.12
C LEU A 40 0.23 -5.14 -7.50
N THR A 41 0.88 -6.17 -8.03
CA THR A 41 2.28 -6.51 -7.75
C THR A 41 3.10 -6.16 -8.97
N VAL A 42 4.22 -5.47 -8.77
CA VAL A 42 5.13 -5.04 -9.82
C VAL A 42 6.54 -5.52 -9.50
N ASN A 43 7.26 -5.96 -10.52
CA ASN A 43 8.68 -6.29 -10.42
C ASN A 43 9.41 -5.39 -11.39
N PHE A 44 10.42 -4.66 -10.90
CA PHE A 44 11.06 -3.63 -11.71
C PHE A 44 12.57 -3.54 -11.50
N PRO A 45 13.35 -3.30 -12.58
CA PRO A 45 14.79 -3.17 -12.49
C PRO A 45 15.21 -1.76 -12.08
N VAL A 46 16.25 -1.66 -11.26
CA VAL A 46 16.92 -0.41 -10.91
C VAL A 46 18.41 -0.56 -11.18
N LYS A 47 19.00 0.41 -11.88
CA LYS A 47 20.45 0.48 -12.05
C LYS A 47 21.09 1.02 -10.77
N MET A 48 22.00 0.25 -10.20
CA MET A 48 22.74 0.57 -8.98
C MET A 48 23.95 1.46 -9.30
N ASP A 49 24.54 2.10 -8.28
CA ASP A 49 25.66 3.03 -8.47
C ASP A 49 26.93 2.31 -8.96
N ASP A 50 27.10 1.03 -8.63
CA ASP A 50 28.19 0.18 -9.14
C ASP A 50 27.99 -0.26 -10.61
N GLY A 51 26.89 0.14 -11.24
CA GLY A 51 26.53 -0.20 -12.60
C GLY A 51 25.75 -1.51 -12.76
N SER A 52 25.59 -2.30 -11.70
CA SER A 52 24.75 -3.50 -11.70
C SER A 52 23.26 -3.14 -11.82
N VAL A 53 22.43 -4.14 -12.11
CA VAL A 53 20.96 -3.99 -12.12
C VAL A 53 20.39 -4.92 -11.07
N GLN A 54 19.57 -4.38 -10.17
CA GLN A 54 18.85 -5.12 -9.15
C GLN A 54 17.34 -5.07 -9.42
N MET A 55 16.67 -6.22 -9.28
CA MET A 55 15.21 -6.31 -9.32
C MET A 55 14.61 -6.02 -7.95
N PHE A 56 13.54 -5.24 -7.93
CA PHE A 56 12.75 -4.96 -6.73
C PHE A 56 11.30 -5.35 -6.95
N GLU A 57 10.65 -5.78 -5.87
CA GLU A 57 9.22 -6.09 -5.85
C GLU A 57 8.46 -4.99 -5.09
N GLY A 58 7.36 -4.53 -5.68
CA GLY A 58 6.49 -3.51 -5.10
C GLY A 58 5.02 -3.88 -5.21
N TYR A 59 4.20 -3.25 -4.38
CA TYR A 59 2.77 -3.49 -4.27
C TYR A 59 1.98 -2.18 -4.25
N ARG A 60 0.81 -2.15 -4.90
CA ARG A 60 -0.24 -1.17 -4.64
C ARG A 60 -1.59 -1.88 -4.51
N VAL A 61 -2.20 -1.77 -3.34
CA VAL A 61 -3.49 -2.37 -3.02
C VAL A 61 -4.53 -1.26 -2.83
N GLN A 62 -5.64 -1.35 -3.55
CA GLN A 62 -6.82 -0.50 -3.39
C GLN A 62 -7.91 -1.36 -2.75
N HIS A 63 -8.27 -1.06 -1.50
CA HIS A 63 -9.23 -1.85 -0.75
C HIS A 63 -10.66 -1.57 -1.17
N ASN A 64 -11.09 -0.31 -1.09
CA ASN A 64 -12.44 0.09 -1.46
C ASN A 64 -12.42 1.55 -1.93
N LEU A 65 -13.18 1.85 -2.99
CA LEU A 65 -13.25 3.17 -3.65
C LEU A 65 -14.65 3.80 -3.58
N ASN A 66 -15.59 3.22 -2.82
CA ASN A 66 -17.00 3.62 -2.88
C ASN A 66 -17.27 5.03 -2.32
N ARG A 67 -16.41 5.50 -1.38
CA ARG A 67 -16.54 6.84 -0.77
C ARG A 67 -15.76 7.93 -1.51
N GLY A 68 -15.07 7.58 -2.59
CA GLY A 68 -14.20 8.49 -3.34
C GLY A 68 -12.83 7.84 -3.67
N PRO A 69 -11.87 8.65 -4.15
CA PRO A 69 -10.53 8.17 -4.50
C PRO A 69 -9.87 7.40 -3.36
N ALA A 70 -9.00 6.45 -3.68
CA ALA A 70 -8.23 5.74 -2.66
C ALA A 70 -7.20 6.67 -2.00
N LYS A 71 -6.98 6.50 -0.69
CA LYS A 71 -5.89 7.19 0.02
C LYS A 71 -5.05 6.18 0.79
N GLY A 72 -3.74 6.33 0.70
CA GLY A 72 -2.83 5.75 1.68
C GLY A 72 -1.37 5.67 1.27
N GLY A 73 -0.52 5.50 2.30
CA GLY A 73 0.92 5.67 2.18
C GLY A 73 1.65 4.56 1.43
N ILE A 74 2.93 4.80 1.14
CA ILE A 74 3.88 3.86 0.55
C ILE A 74 4.98 3.56 1.58
N ARG A 75 5.22 2.29 1.89
CA ARG A 75 6.25 1.84 2.83
C ARG A 75 7.47 1.25 2.12
N TYR A 76 8.66 1.65 2.51
CA TYR A 76 9.91 1.00 2.08
C TYR A 76 10.50 0.21 3.26
N HIS A 77 10.42 -1.12 3.20
CA HIS A 77 10.95 -1.97 4.27
C HIS A 77 11.30 -3.37 3.74
N PRO A 78 12.38 -4.03 4.23
CA PRO A 78 12.76 -5.36 3.75
C PRO A 78 11.75 -6.46 4.11
N GLN A 79 10.83 -6.21 5.04
CA GLN A 79 9.79 -7.15 5.48
C GLN A 79 8.40 -6.80 4.94
N VAL A 80 8.28 -5.88 3.96
CA VAL A 80 6.97 -5.65 3.31
C VAL A 80 6.48 -6.97 2.72
N THR A 81 5.22 -7.30 2.98
CA THR A 81 4.53 -8.44 2.36
C THR A 81 3.20 -7.98 1.79
N LEU A 82 2.69 -8.65 0.75
CA LEU A 82 1.37 -8.36 0.23
C LEU A 82 0.29 -8.44 1.32
N SER A 83 0.41 -9.38 2.26
CA SER A 83 -0.53 -9.54 3.37
C SER A 83 -0.62 -8.30 4.25
N GLU A 84 0.55 -7.75 4.64
CA GLU A 84 0.64 -6.50 5.39
C GLU A 84 0.01 -5.33 4.61
N VAL A 85 0.33 -5.20 3.32
CA VAL A 85 -0.19 -4.11 2.48
C VAL A 85 -1.73 -4.19 2.35
N LYS A 86 -2.30 -5.39 2.22
CA LYS A 86 -3.77 -5.59 2.20
C LYS A 86 -4.42 -5.17 3.51
N ALA A 87 -3.86 -5.57 4.65
CA ALA A 87 -4.36 -5.20 5.98
C ALA A 87 -4.37 -3.69 6.16
N LEU A 88 -3.25 -3.03 5.83
CA LEU A 88 -3.10 -1.58 5.94
C LEU A 88 -4.04 -0.82 4.97
N ALA A 89 -4.29 -1.35 3.77
CA ALA A 89 -5.24 -0.76 2.82
C ALA A 89 -6.67 -0.82 3.35
N MET A 90 -7.06 -1.94 3.96
CA MET A 90 -8.36 -2.10 4.63
C MET A 90 -8.51 -1.12 5.79
N TRP A 91 -7.52 -1.02 6.67
CA TRP A 91 -7.56 -0.04 7.77
C TRP A 91 -7.58 1.41 7.28
N MET A 92 -7.00 1.72 6.11
CA MET A 92 -7.15 3.04 5.50
C MET A 92 -8.59 3.33 5.11
N THR A 93 -9.35 2.35 4.59
CA THR A 93 -10.79 2.52 4.29
C THR A 93 -11.55 2.90 5.56
N TRP A 94 -11.35 2.15 6.64
CA TRP A 94 -12.05 2.39 7.90
C TRP A 94 -11.65 3.71 8.54
N LYS A 95 -10.36 4.03 8.55
CA LYS A 95 -9.86 5.31 9.06
C LYS A 95 -10.48 6.50 8.32
N CYS A 96 -10.53 6.45 6.98
CA CYS A 96 -11.13 7.51 6.18
C CYS A 96 -12.65 7.63 6.41
N ALA A 97 -13.35 6.51 6.62
CA ALA A 97 -14.77 6.51 6.97
C ALA A 97 -15.02 7.12 8.35
N VAL A 98 -14.28 6.69 9.37
CA VAL A 98 -14.37 7.21 10.74
C VAL A 98 -14.03 8.70 10.80
N ALA A 99 -13.02 9.14 10.05
CA ALA A 99 -12.64 10.56 9.98
C ALA A 99 -13.61 11.44 9.15
N GLY A 100 -14.63 10.85 8.50
CA GLY A 100 -15.62 11.61 7.72
C GLY A 100 -15.09 12.23 6.41
N ILE A 101 -13.90 11.83 5.94
CA ILE A 101 -13.30 12.38 4.71
C ILE A 101 -13.68 11.55 3.47
N PRO A 102 -13.83 12.14 2.26
CA PRO A 102 -14.36 11.46 1.08
C PRO A 102 -13.30 10.62 0.35
N PHE A 103 -12.67 9.70 1.08
CA PHE A 103 -11.67 8.79 0.54
C PHE A 103 -12.01 7.34 0.85
N GLY A 104 -11.64 6.49 -0.10
CA GLY A 104 -11.45 5.06 0.07
C GLY A 104 -10.12 4.73 0.76
N GLY A 105 -9.75 3.45 0.74
CA GLY A 105 -8.51 2.98 1.35
C GLY A 105 -7.56 2.35 0.35
N ALA A 106 -6.29 2.71 0.42
CA ALA A 106 -5.22 2.05 -0.31
C ALA A 106 -3.95 1.97 0.52
N LYS A 107 -3.00 1.15 0.07
CA LYS A 107 -1.65 1.11 0.62
C LYS A 107 -0.69 0.62 -0.46
N GLY A 108 0.54 1.08 -0.44
CA GLY A 108 1.60 0.49 -1.22
C GLY A 108 2.83 0.20 -0.40
N GLY A 109 3.77 -0.52 -0.99
CA GLY A 109 5.07 -0.74 -0.41
C GLY A 109 6.05 -1.39 -1.37
N VAL A 110 7.33 -1.27 -1.07
CA VAL A 110 8.43 -1.88 -1.84
C VAL A 110 9.30 -2.67 -0.87
N ILE A 111 9.67 -3.88 -1.26
CA ILE A 111 10.58 -4.74 -0.50
C ILE A 111 12.00 -4.21 -0.69
N VAL A 112 12.43 -3.33 0.22
CA VAL A 112 13.75 -2.69 0.16
C VAL A 112 14.18 -2.20 1.54
N ASP A 113 15.48 -2.27 1.83
CA ASP A 113 16.10 -1.52 2.93
C ASP A 113 16.70 -0.22 2.39
N PRO A 114 16.03 0.93 2.56
CA PRO A 114 16.50 2.19 2.01
C PRO A 114 17.80 2.69 2.66
N LYS A 115 18.20 2.15 3.83
CA LYS A 115 19.48 2.50 4.46
C LYS A 115 20.67 1.90 3.72
N ARG A 116 20.44 0.92 2.85
CA ARG A 116 21.45 0.27 2.01
C ARG A 116 21.55 0.86 0.62
N LEU A 117 20.71 1.86 0.31
CA LEU A 117 20.73 2.55 -0.97
C LEU A 117 21.37 3.92 -0.82
N SER A 118 22.10 4.34 -1.84
CA SER A 118 22.45 5.74 -1.99
C SER A 118 21.19 6.58 -2.26
N LEU A 119 21.30 7.90 -2.13
CA LEU A 119 20.19 8.79 -2.45
C LEU A 119 19.78 8.67 -3.93
N GLY A 120 20.75 8.50 -4.84
CA GLY A 120 20.50 8.33 -6.26
C GLY A 120 19.84 7.01 -6.60
N GLU A 121 20.22 5.92 -5.91
CA GLU A 121 19.56 4.62 -6.05
C GLU A 121 18.12 4.67 -5.54
N LEU A 122 17.89 5.32 -4.39
CA LEU A 122 16.56 5.50 -3.82
C LEU A 122 15.64 6.32 -4.74
N GLU A 123 16.17 7.37 -5.37
CA GLU A 123 15.44 8.15 -6.38
C GLU A 123 15.07 7.29 -7.58
N ARG A 124 16.04 6.59 -8.18
CA ARG A 124 15.79 5.73 -9.36
C ARG A 124 14.79 4.62 -9.05
N LEU A 125 14.89 4.00 -7.88
CA LEU A 125 13.92 3.03 -7.38
C LEU A 125 12.53 3.65 -7.25
N THR A 126 12.43 4.83 -6.64
CA THR A 126 11.15 5.51 -6.41
C THR A 126 10.47 5.88 -7.72
N ARG A 127 11.21 6.46 -8.67
CA ARG A 127 10.69 6.83 -9.99
C ARG A 127 10.25 5.59 -10.76
N ARG A 128 11.05 4.52 -10.75
CA ARG A 128 10.66 3.29 -11.43
C ARG A 128 9.42 2.66 -10.79
N TYR A 129 9.34 2.62 -9.47
CA TYR A 129 8.13 2.15 -8.79
C TYR A 129 6.89 3.00 -9.14
N ALA A 130 7.03 4.32 -9.17
CA ALA A 130 5.95 5.24 -9.51
C ALA A 130 5.40 4.98 -10.93
N SER A 131 6.28 4.79 -11.91
CA SER A 131 5.85 4.51 -13.30
C SER A 131 5.12 3.17 -13.42
N GLU A 132 5.54 2.14 -12.69
CA GLU A 132 4.88 0.83 -12.69
C GLU A 132 3.46 0.88 -12.08
N ILE A 133 3.24 1.73 -11.06
CA ILE A 133 1.92 1.88 -10.42
C ILE A 133 1.06 3.00 -11.03
N ALA A 134 1.57 3.74 -12.01
CA ALA A 134 0.89 4.88 -12.64
C ALA A 134 -0.47 4.52 -13.24
N VAL A 135 -0.67 3.26 -13.62
CA VAL A 135 -1.96 2.75 -14.12
C VAL A 135 -3.08 2.80 -13.07
N LEU A 136 -2.74 2.84 -11.77
CA LEU A 136 -3.70 2.88 -10.65
C LEU A 136 -3.81 4.24 -9.98
N ILE A 137 -2.72 5.02 -9.93
CA ILE A 137 -2.67 6.27 -9.16
C ILE A 137 -3.10 7.49 -9.98
N GLY A 138 -3.45 8.56 -9.28
CA GLY A 138 -3.85 9.83 -9.88
C GLY A 138 -4.67 10.68 -8.91
N PRO A 139 -4.77 11.99 -9.13
CA PRO A 139 -5.40 12.93 -8.18
C PRO A 139 -6.87 12.61 -7.90
N GLU A 140 -7.57 12.00 -8.85
CA GLU A 140 -8.99 11.61 -8.73
C GLU A 140 -9.19 10.09 -8.60
N ARG A 141 -8.11 9.31 -8.45
CA ARG A 141 -8.16 7.83 -8.46
C ARG A 141 -7.62 7.24 -7.18
N ASP A 142 -6.34 7.47 -6.93
CA ASP A 142 -5.62 6.94 -5.78
C ASP A 142 -4.41 7.84 -5.50
N ILE A 143 -4.37 8.39 -4.29
CA ILE A 143 -3.41 9.41 -3.89
C ILE A 143 -2.46 8.81 -2.85
N PRO A 144 -1.21 8.50 -3.21
CA PRO A 144 -0.19 8.05 -2.27
C PRO A 144 0.15 9.07 -1.18
N ALA A 145 0.91 8.63 -0.19
CA ALA A 145 1.44 9.46 0.89
C ALA A 145 2.72 8.83 1.46
N PRO A 146 3.45 9.53 2.34
CA PRO A 146 4.51 8.92 3.12
C PRO A 146 3.98 7.83 4.07
N ASP A 147 4.88 6.90 4.41
CA ASP A 147 4.77 5.92 5.49
C ASP A 147 6.20 5.58 5.99
N VAL A 148 6.41 4.43 6.62
CA VAL A 148 7.72 4.01 7.12
C VAL A 148 8.78 4.06 6.01
N ASN A 149 9.85 4.81 6.29
CA ASN A 149 10.99 5.08 5.43
C ASN A 149 10.69 5.73 4.06
N THR A 150 9.53 6.37 3.92
CA THR A 150 9.27 7.31 2.83
C THR A 150 8.97 8.69 3.41
N THR A 151 9.37 9.75 2.71
CA THR A 151 9.32 11.12 3.22
C THR A 151 8.74 12.06 2.15
N ALA A 152 8.67 13.36 2.46
CA ALA A 152 8.31 14.38 1.48
C ALA A 152 9.21 14.33 0.22
N GLN A 153 10.50 14.01 0.36
CA GLN A 153 11.41 13.85 -0.78
C GLN A 153 10.99 12.70 -1.69
N VAL A 154 10.61 11.55 -1.11
CA VAL A 154 10.10 10.42 -1.89
C VAL A 154 8.82 10.82 -2.63
N MET A 155 7.92 11.56 -1.98
CA MET A 155 6.70 12.06 -2.62
C MET A 155 7.00 13.06 -3.74
N ALA A 156 8.04 13.89 -3.61
CA ALA A 156 8.45 14.80 -4.66
C ALA A 156 8.89 14.04 -5.92
N TRP A 157 9.67 12.96 -5.78
CA TRP A 157 10.05 12.13 -6.93
C TRP A 157 8.86 11.39 -7.55
N ILE A 158 7.90 10.92 -6.74
CA ILE A 158 6.67 10.30 -7.26
C ILE A 158 5.83 11.33 -8.04
N MET A 159 5.71 12.55 -7.55
CA MET A 159 4.95 13.62 -8.21
C MET A 159 5.57 14.02 -9.56
N ASP A 160 6.91 14.03 -9.65
CA ASP A 160 7.66 14.40 -10.84
C ASP A 160 7.71 13.29 -11.92
N THR A 161 7.35 12.05 -11.56
CA THR A 161 7.36 10.90 -12.48
C THR A 161 6.03 10.73 -13.18
#